data_AF-A0A441UD64-F1
#
_entry.id   AF-A0A441UD64-F1
#
_cell.length_a   1.000
_cell.length_b   1.000
_cell.length_c   1.000
_cell.angle_alpha   90.00
_cell.angle_beta   90.00
_cell.angle_gamma   90.00
#
_symmetry.space_group_name_H-M   'P 1'
#
loop_
_entity.id
_entity.type
_entity.pdbx_description
1 polymer ?
#
loop_
_entity_poly.entity_id
_entity_poly.type
_entity_poly.pdbx_seq_one_letter_code
_entity_poly.pdbx_strand_id
1 'polypeptide(L)'
;MPEKVICFPMRYRVGKIRKTAKTLAGLKGKGADHYWRQTVAGLVGQLAKAGFSEFEIRGHIEAFNDAVQGHLQRAPFQNDGDAA
;
A
#
# COMPACT_ATOMS: atom_id res chain seq x y z
N MET A 1 -32.23 4.43 -7.36
CA MET A 1 -31.18 5.36 -6.85
C MET A 1 -29.87 4.61 -6.94
N PRO A 2 -28.80 5.13 -7.58
CA PRO A 2 -27.58 4.37 -7.73
C PRO A 2 -26.90 4.20 -6.36
N GLU A 3 -26.55 2.96 -6.06
CA GLU A 3 -25.95 2.55 -4.80
C GLU A 3 -24.55 3.16 -4.70
N LYS A 4 -24.36 4.08 -3.76
CA LYS A 4 -23.06 4.72 -3.53
C LYS A 4 -22.15 3.72 -2.83
N VAL A 5 -21.35 2.98 -3.59
CA VAL A 5 -20.33 2.07 -3.06
C VAL A 5 -19.37 2.90 -2.20
N ILE A 6 -19.46 2.75 -0.87
CA ILE A 6 -18.51 3.35 0.06
C ILE A 6 -17.23 2.53 -0.01
N CYS A 7 -16.36 2.84 -0.97
CA CYS A 7 -14.98 2.38 -0.93
C CYS A 7 -14.33 3.04 0.30
N PHE A 8 -14.28 2.31 1.42
CA PHE A 8 -13.67 2.80 2.66
C PHE A 8 -12.33 3.50 2.35
N PRO A 9 -12.14 4.75 2.83
CA PRO A 9 -11.03 5.58 2.39
C PRO A 9 -9.70 4.86 2.62
N MET A 10 -8.82 4.89 1.62
CA MET A 10 -7.55 4.16 1.65
C MET A 10 -6.70 4.50 2.89
N ARG A 11 -6.84 5.72 3.44
CA ARG A 11 -6.27 6.20 4.70
C ARG A 11 -6.63 5.35 5.93
N TYR A 12 -7.77 4.67 5.93
CA TYR A 12 -8.25 3.85 7.04
C TYR A 12 -7.94 2.36 6.87
N ARG A 13 -7.30 1.94 5.76
CA ARG A 13 -6.78 0.57 5.59
C ARG A 13 -5.44 0.38 6.31
N VAL A 14 -5.35 0.83 7.56
CA VAL A 14 -4.13 0.80 8.39
C VAL A 14 -3.55 -0.61 8.47
N GLY A 15 -4.39 -1.65 8.54
CA GLY A 15 -3.93 -3.03 8.51
C GLY A 15 -3.21 -3.43 7.22
N LYS A 16 -3.67 -2.93 6.06
CA LYS A 16 -3.02 -3.18 4.76
C LYS A 16 -1.72 -2.39 4.64
N ILE A 17 -1.70 -1.13 5.08
CA ILE A 17 -0.50 -0.29 5.13
C ILE A 17 0.58 -0.95 6.01
N ARG A 18 0.24 -1.36 7.23
CA ARG A 18 1.17 -2.03 8.15
C ARG A 18 1.68 -3.36 7.59
N LYS A 19 0.81 -4.16 6.97
CA LYS A 19 1.18 -5.44 6.35
C LYS A 19 2.14 -5.21 5.17
N THR A 20 1.81 -4.29 4.27
CA THR A 20 2.66 -3.95 3.13
C THR A 20 4.01 -3.40 3.58
N ALA A 21 4.05 -2.49 4.56
CA ALA A 21 5.29 -1.98 5.13
C ALA A 21 6.14 -3.10 5.76
N LYS A 22 5.54 -4.01 6.54
CA LYS A 22 6.25 -5.16 7.12
C LYS A 22 6.82 -6.08 6.04
N THR A 23 6.04 -6.41 5.01
CA THR A 23 6.50 -7.26 3.90
C THR A 23 7.63 -6.58 3.13
N LEU A 24 7.52 -5.28 2.85
CA LEU A 24 8.57 -4.52 2.18
C LEU A 24 9.86 -4.45 3.01
N ALA A 25 9.76 -4.26 4.33
CA ALA A 25 10.92 -4.26 5.22
C ALA A 25 11.68 -5.60 5.21
N GLY A 26 10.97 -6.72 5.05
CA GLY A 26 11.58 -8.06 4.95
C GLY A 26 12.09 -8.44 3.56
N LEU A 27 11.72 -7.69 2.51
CA LEU A 27 12.14 -7.95 1.13
C LEU A 27 13.30 -7.01 0.75
N LYS A 28 14.31 -7.53 0.05
CA LYS A 28 15.43 -6.72 -0.45
C LYS A 28 15.46 -6.66 -1.97
N GLY A 29 15.83 -5.50 -2.51
CA GLY A 29 16.05 -5.28 -3.94
C GLY A 29 14.85 -5.64 -4.82
N LYS A 30 15.08 -6.43 -5.87
CA LYS A 30 14.09 -6.74 -6.92
C LYS A 30 12.79 -7.38 -6.38
N GLY A 31 12.86 -8.12 -5.28
CA GLY A 31 11.69 -8.74 -4.66
C GLY A 31 10.73 -7.70 -4.05
N ALA A 32 11.27 -6.65 -3.43
CA ALA A 32 10.49 -5.55 -2.87
C ALA A 32 9.82 -4.75 -3.99
N ASP A 33 10.56 -4.45 -5.07
CA ASP A 33 10.03 -3.73 -6.24
C ASP A 33 8.90 -4.49 -6.93
N HIS A 34 9.06 -5.80 -7.12
CA HIS A 34 8.04 -6.64 -7.72
C HIS A 34 6.78 -6.67 -6.87
N TYR A 35 6.93 -6.91 -5.56
CA TYR A 35 5.81 -6.91 -4.62
C TYR A 35 5.08 -5.56 -4.59
N TRP A 36 5.83 -4.45 -4.61
CA TRP A 36 5.25 -3.11 -4.65
C TRP A 36 4.43 -2.88 -5.91
N ARG A 37 5.00 -3.19 -7.09
CA ARG A 37 4.30 -3.07 -8.38
C ARG A 37 3.01 -3.89 -8.41
N GLN A 38 3.06 -5.13 -7.92
CA GLN A 38 1.87 -5.99 -7.84
C GLN A 38 0.82 -5.42 -6.89
N THR A 39 1.25 -4.88 -5.75
CA THR A 39 0.36 -4.26 -4.76
C THR A 39 -0.34 -3.02 -5.34
N VAL A 40 0.41 -2.13 -6.00
CA VAL A 40 -0.12 -0.92 -6.65
C VAL A 40 -1.06 -1.29 -7.80
N ALA A 41 -0.68 -2.23 -8.67
CA ALA A 41 -1.52 -2.69 -9.77
C ALA A 41 -2.86 -3.26 -9.26
N GLY A 42 -2.83 -4.03 -8.16
CA GLY A 42 -4.03 -4.54 -7.51
C GLY A 42 -4.93 -3.43 -6.95
N LEU A 43 -4.35 -2.37 -6.37
CA LEU A 43 -5.10 -1.22 -5.86
C LEU A 43 -5.72 -0.40 -6.98
N VAL A 44 -4.96 -0.12 -8.05
CA VAL A 44 -5.45 0.55 -9.26
C VAL A 44 -6.62 -0.23 -9.84
N GLY A 45 -6.48 -1.55 -10.02
CA GLY A 45 -7.56 -2.39 -10.53
C GLY A 45 -8.82 -2.40 -9.63
N GLN A 46 -8.66 -2.33 -8.31
CA GLN A 46 -9.80 -2.22 -7.39
C GLN A 46 -10.52 -0.87 -7.53
N LEU A 47 -9.78 0.23 -7.59
CA LEU A 47 -10.35 1.57 -7.72
C LEU A 47 -10.99 1.79 -9.11
N ALA A 48 -10.35 1.31 -10.17
CA ALA A 48 -10.92 1.35 -11.51
C ALA A 48 -12.25 0.59 -11.59
N LYS A 49 -12.33 -0.60 -10.98
CA LYS A 49 -13.59 -1.37 -10.88
C LYS A 49 -14.67 -0.67 -10.06
N ALA A 50 -14.27 0.17 -9.11
CA ALA A 50 -15.19 0.98 -8.31
C ALA A 50 -15.63 2.28 -9.02
N GLY A 51 -15.13 2.55 -10.23
CA GLY A 51 -15.55 3.68 -11.06
C GLY A 51 -14.79 4.99 -10.80
N PHE A 52 -13.66 4.95 -10.09
CA PHE A 52 -12.83 6.13 -9.90
C PHE A 52 -12.13 6.54 -11.20
N SER A 53 -12.00 7.85 -11.42
CA SER A 53 -11.19 8.39 -12.52
C SER A 53 -9.71 8.15 -12.30
N GLU A 54 -8.91 8.16 -13.37
CA GLU A 54 -7.46 7.99 -13.29
C GLU A 54 -6.79 9.02 -12.36
N PHE A 55 -7.29 10.25 -12.37
CA PHE A 55 -6.82 11.32 -11.48
C PHE A 55 -7.07 10.99 -10.00
N GLU A 56 -8.28 10.53 -9.65
CA GLU A 56 -8.61 10.12 -8.29
C GLU A 56 -7.81 8.88 -7.87
N ILE A 57 -7.65 7.91 -8.77
CA ILE A 57 -6.82 6.72 -8.55
C ILE A 57 -5.40 7.13 -8.18
N ARG A 58 -4.80 8.03 -8.97
CA ARG A 58 -3.44 8.52 -8.73
C ARG A 58 -3.32 9.15 -7.34
N GLY A 59 -4.23 10.04 -6.98
CA GLY A 59 -4.22 10.66 -5.64
C GLY A 59 -4.37 9.64 -4.50
N HIS A 60 -5.18 8.60 -4.69
CA HIS A 60 -5.29 7.50 -3.72
C HIS A 60 -4.02 6.67 -3.60
N ILE A 61 -3.34 6.39 -4.73
CA ILE A 61 -2.07 5.63 -4.74
C ILE A 61 -0.95 6.45 -4.11
N GLU A 62 -0.85 7.75 -4.38
CA GLU A 62 0.13 8.65 -3.76
C GLU A 62 -0.07 8.69 -2.23
N ALA A 63 -1.30 8.88 -1.76
CA ALA A 63 -1.61 8.86 -0.33
C ALA A 63 -1.30 7.51 0.34
N PHE A 64 -1.50 6.38 -0.38
CA PHE A 64 -1.13 5.06 0.12
C PHE A 64 0.39 4.90 0.21
N ASN A 65 1.13 5.37 -0.79
CA ASN A 65 2.58 5.35 -0.79
C ASN A 65 3.15 6.16 0.38
N ASP A 66 2.70 7.40 0.57
CA ASP A 66 3.16 8.27 1.66
C ASP A 66 2.93 7.63 3.03
N ALA A 67 1.76 7.01 3.22
CA ALA A 67 1.45 6.31 4.46
C ALA A 67 2.35 5.07 4.68
N VAL A 68 2.65 4.29 3.65
CA VAL A 68 3.57 3.15 3.73
C VAL A 68 4.99 3.61 4.04
N GLN A 69 5.48 4.66 3.36
CA GLN A 69 6.81 5.23 3.61
C GLN A 69 6.93 5.81 5.01
N GLY A 70 5.92 6.55 5.49
CA GLY A 70 5.89 7.04 6.86
C GLY A 70 5.92 5.90 7.90
N HIS A 71 5.28 4.77 7.60
CA HIS A 71 5.38 3.57 8.44
C HIS A 71 6.75 2.90 8.40
N LEU A 72 7.40 2.84 7.23
CA LEU A 72 8.76 2.30 7.09
C LEU A 72 9.80 3.17 7.81
N GLN A 73 9.67 4.50 7.72
CA GLN A 73 10.55 5.44 8.42
C GLN A 73 10.35 5.44 9.93
N ARG A 74 9.11 5.21 10.39
CA ARG A 74 8.77 5.19 11.82
C ARG A 74 9.01 3.83 12.48
N ALA A 75 9.04 2.74 11.71
CA ALA A 75 9.42 1.44 12.25
C ALA A 75 10.88 1.55 12.70
N PRO A 76 11.22 1.28 13.98
CA PRO A 76 12.60 1.07 14.34
C PRO A 76 13.08 -0.06 13.44
N PHE A 77 14.20 0.17 12.74
CA PHE A 77 14.86 -0.85 11.94
C PHE A 77 15.09 -2.05 12.87
N GLN A 78 14.17 -3.01 12.87
CA GLN A 78 14.42 -4.31 13.49
C GLN A 78 15.44 -4.93 12.56
N ASN A 79 16.70 -4.66 12.88
CA ASN A 79 17.78 -5.57 12.56
C ASN A 79 17.36 -6.89 13.18
N ASP A 80 16.74 -7.77 12.39
CA ASP A 80 16.90 -9.20 12.55
C ASP A 80 18.35 -9.51 12.15
N GLY A 81 19.28 -8.97 12.93
CA GLY A 81 20.60 -9.52 13.10
C GLY A 81 20.45 -10.60 14.16
N ASP A 82 20.91 -11.78 13.79
CA ASP A 82 21.16 -12.95 14.64
C ASP A 82 20.04 -14.00 14.76
N ALA A 83 20.22 -15.06 13.99
CA ALA A 83 19.96 -16.42 14.47
C ALA A 83 20.92 -17.40 13.77
N ALA A 84 22.06 -17.61 14.44
CA ALA A 84 22.96 -18.79 14.44
C ALA A 84 23.81 -19.14 13.21
#